data_AF-A0A196NC05-F1
#
_entry.id   AF-A0A196NC05-F1
#
_cell.length_a   1.000
_cell.length_b   1.000
_cell.length_c   1.000
_cell.angle_alpha   90.00
_cell.angle_beta   90.00
_cell.angle_gamma   90.00
#
_symmetry.space_group_name_H-M   'P 1'
#
loop_
_entity.id
_entity.type
_entity.pdbx_description
1 polymer ?
#
loop_
_entity_poly.entity_id
_entity_poly.type
_entity_poly.pdbx_seq_one_letter_code
_entity_poly.pdbx_strand_id
1 'polypeptide(L)'
;MTRFAPLKVAAFLVAVAAAPMAMASPVCTKAPQAKWMTPAQMKGRVARMGYRDVKVFQVSGSCYEIYAHTKDGKRAEVYFNPVNGAIVQNNVD
;
A
#
# COMPACT_ATOMS: atom_id res chain seq x y z
N MET A 1 34.75 -40.00 45.18
CA MET A 1 33.53 -40.11 44.37
C MET A 1 32.74 -38.82 44.49
N THR A 2 33.09 -37.81 43.70
CA THR A 2 32.51 -36.46 43.72
C THR A 2 31.17 -36.45 42.98
N ARG A 3 30.07 -36.21 43.71
CA ARG A 3 28.72 -36.05 43.14
C ARG A 3 28.51 -34.57 42.79
N PHE A 4 28.57 -34.24 41.51
CA PHE A 4 28.19 -32.93 41.00
C PHE A 4 26.67 -32.87 40.83
N ALA A 5 26.00 -31.96 41.54
CA ALA A 5 24.58 -31.66 41.38
C ALA A 5 24.36 -30.80 40.11
N PRO A 6 23.30 -31.03 39.31
CA PRO A 6 23.09 -30.31 38.07
C PRO A 6 22.51 -28.91 38.35
N LEU A 7 23.23 -27.89 37.86
CA LEU A 7 22.78 -26.50 37.82
C LEU A 7 21.56 -26.41 36.88
N LYS A 8 20.39 -26.09 37.44
CA LYS A 8 19.17 -25.84 36.65
C LYS A 8 19.35 -24.54 35.86
N VAL A 9 19.71 -24.67 34.59
CA VAL A 9 19.74 -23.55 33.64
C VAL A 9 18.30 -23.11 33.38
N ALA A 10 17.91 -21.96 33.93
CA ALA A 10 16.66 -21.30 33.59
C ALA A 10 16.74 -20.82 32.14
N ALA A 11 15.96 -21.44 31.25
CA ALA A 11 15.89 -21.05 29.85
C ALA A 11 15.22 -19.67 29.72
N PHE A 12 16.00 -18.65 29.32
CA PHE A 12 15.47 -17.36 28.88
C PHE A 12 14.81 -17.56 27.50
N LEU A 13 13.48 -17.60 27.47
CA LEU A 13 12.72 -17.50 26.22
C LEU A 13 12.75 -16.03 25.76
N VAL A 14 13.65 -15.72 24.83
CA VAL A 14 13.60 -14.46 24.08
C VAL A 14 12.44 -14.55 23.09
N ALA A 15 11.30 -13.98 23.45
CA ALA A 15 10.20 -13.77 22.51
C ALA A 15 10.62 -12.69 21.50
N VAL A 16 11.01 -13.11 20.30
CA VAL A 16 11.22 -12.19 19.17
C VAL A 16 9.84 -11.71 18.72
N ALA A 17 9.43 -10.54 19.18
CA ALA A 17 8.24 -9.87 18.66
C ALA A 17 8.50 -9.44 17.21
N ALA A 18 7.99 -10.20 16.24
CA ALA A 18 7.90 -9.73 14.87
C ALA A 18 6.87 -8.59 14.82
N ALA A 19 7.33 -7.36 14.73
CA ALA A 19 6.45 -6.23 14.49
C ALA A 19 5.79 -6.40 13.10
N PRO A 20 4.47 -6.19 12.96
CA PRO A 20 3.82 -6.22 11.67
C PRO A 20 4.43 -5.12 10.79
N MET A 21 4.92 -5.51 9.61
CA MET A 21 5.36 -4.55 8.61
C MET A 21 4.11 -3.86 8.04
N ALA A 22 3.79 -2.67 8.56
CA ALA A 22 2.81 -1.81 7.93
C ALA A 22 3.37 -1.38 6.57
N MET A 23 2.81 -1.92 5.49
CA MET A 23 3.14 -1.51 4.13
C MET A 23 2.59 -0.10 3.91
N ALA A 24 3.46 0.90 3.93
CA ALA A 24 3.08 2.28 3.68
C ALA A 24 2.79 2.48 2.18
N SER A 25 1.80 3.32 1.87
CA SER A 25 1.51 3.76 0.50
C SER A 25 2.75 4.43 -0.14
N PRO A 26 2.91 4.33 -1.46
CA PRO A 26 4.06 4.92 -2.14
C PRO A 26 4.08 6.45 -2.05
N VAL A 27 5.24 7.04 -2.29
CA VAL A 27 5.38 8.50 -2.45
C VAL A 27 5.12 8.88 -3.91
N CYS A 28 3.93 9.39 -4.22
CA CYS A 28 3.56 9.73 -5.58
C CYS A 28 3.94 11.16 -6.00
N THR A 29 3.97 12.13 -5.07
CA THR A 29 4.40 13.50 -5.38
C THR A 29 4.89 14.26 -4.14
N LYS A 30 5.69 15.31 -4.37
CA LYS A 30 6.05 16.32 -3.35
C LYS A 30 5.30 17.65 -3.57
N ALA A 31 4.48 17.74 -4.62
CA ALA A 31 3.76 18.97 -4.94
C ALA A 31 2.61 19.21 -3.94
N PRO A 32 2.34 20.48 -3.57
CA PRO A 32 1.22 20.80 -2.69
C PRO A 32 -0.11 20.43 -3.33
N GLN A 33 -1.11 20.11 -2.51
CA GLN A 33 -2.43 19.67 -2.96
C GLN A 33 -3.14 20.66 -3.89
N ALA A 34 -2.83 21.96 -3.79
CA ALA A 34 -3.33 22.99 -4.70
C ALA A 34 -2.93 22.78 -6.18
N LYS A 35 -1.88 21.97 -6.46
CA LYS A 35 -1.46 21.60 -7.82
C LYS A 35 -2.05 20.27 -8.29
N TRP A 36 -2.86 19.61 -7.47
CA TRP A 36 -3.42 18.32 -7.81
C TRP A 36 -4.64 18.51 -8.71
N MET A 37 -4.86 17.56 -9.61
CA MET A 37 -6.13 17.44 -10.32
C MET A 37 -7.26 17.26 -9.31
N THR A 38 -8.44 17.76 -9.64
CA THR A 38 -9.64 17.48 -8.85
C THR A 38 -9.96 15.97 -8.89
N PRO A 39 -10.66 15.43 -7.87
CA PRO A 39 -11.11 14.03 -7.90
C PRO A 39 -11.91 13.67 -9.16
N ALA A 40 -12.72 14.60 -9.68
CA ALA A 40 -13.50 14.39 -10.90
C ALA A 40 -12.60 14.24 -12.15
N GLN A 41 -11.60 15.10 -12.29
CA GLN A 41 -10.62 15.02 -13.38
C GLN A 41 -9.86 13.69 -13.33
N MET A 42 -9.43 13.27 -12.13
CA MET A 42 -8.71 12.00 -11.96
C MET A 42 -9.61 10.79 -12.26
N LYS A 43 -10.85 10.76 -11.75
CA LYS A 43 -11.81 9.67 -12.07
C LYS A 43 -12.07 9.56 -13.56
N GLY A 44 -12.22 10.70 -14.25
CA GLY A 44 -12.34 10.71 -15.72
C GLY A 44 -11.11 10.12 -16.42
N ARG A 45 -9.91 10.36 -15.90
CA ARG A 45 -8.67 9.78 -16.42
C ARG A 45 -8.60 8.27 -16.16
N VAL A 46 -8.92 7.83 -14.95
CA VAL A 46 -9.00 6.40 -14.58
C VAL A 46 -9.95 5.65 -15.52
N ALA A 47 -11.13 6.21 -15.80
CA ALA A 47 -12.09 5.61 -16.74
C ALA A 47 -11.51 5.53 -18.17
N ARG A 48 -10.85 6.58 -18.66
CA ARG A 48 -10.18 6.57 -19.99
C ARG A 48 -9.03 5.57 -20.08
N MET A 49 -8.38 5.24 -18.96
CA MET A 49 -7.34 4.21 -18.91
C MET A 49 -7.92 2.79 -18.93
N GLY A 50 -9.24 2.63 -18.90
CA GLY A 50 -9.92 1.34 -19.02
C GLY A 50 -10.17 0.62 -17.71
N TYR A 51 -9.91 1.26 -16.56
CA TYR A 51 -10.34 0.74 -15.27
C TYR A 51 -11.87 0.85 -15.14
N ARG A 52 -12.48 -0.22 -14.64
CA ARG A 52 -13.93 -0.40 -14.50
C ARG A 52 -14.29 -0.65 -13.04
N ASP A 53 -15.57 -0.51 -12.70
CA ASP A 53 -16.11 -0.83 -11.38
C ASP A 53 -15.31 -0.26 -10.20
N VAL A 54 -14.91 1.02 -10.29
CA VAL A 54 -14.14 1.69 -9.24
C VAL A 54 -14.92 1.67 -7.92
N LYS A 55 -14.49 0.82 -6.99
CA LYS A 55 -15.11 0.65 -5.65
C LYS A 55 -14.60 1.67 -4.66
N VAL A 56 -13.32 2.01 -4.77
CA VAL A 56 -12.65 2.97 -3.89
C VAL A 56 -11.95 4.01 -4.75
N PHE A 57 -12.06 5.27 -4.34
CA PHE A 57 -11.24 6.37 -4.82
C PHE A 57 -10.93 7.25 -3.61
N GLN A 58 -9.68 7.28 -3.19
CA GLN A 58 -9.27 7.98 -1.96
C GLN A 58 -7.93 8.68 -2.14
N VAL A 59 -7.62 9.57 -1.20
CA VAL A 59 -6.27 10.12 -1.05
C VAL A 59 -5.51 9.22 -0.08
N SER A 60 -4.35 8.75 -0.50
CA SER A 60 -3.50 7.83 0.26
C SER A 60 -2.09 8.41 0.30
N GLY A 61 -1.75 9.06 1.42
CA GLY A 61 -0.54 9.86 1.53
C GLY A 61 -0.46 10.96 0.48
N SER A 62 0.48 10.82 -0.47
CA SER A 62 0.69 11.77 -1.58
C SER A 62 0.05 11.33 -2.91
N CYS A 63 -0.83 10.33 -2.88
CA CYS A 63 -1.40 9.69 -4.05
C CYS A 63 -2.93 9.83 -4.12
N TYR A 64 -3.47 9.71 -5.33
CA TYR A 64 -4.81 9.15 -5.48
C TYR A 64 -4.72 7.63 -5.59
N GLU A 65 -5.57 6.92 -4.87
CA GLU A 65 -5.61 5.46 -4.85
C GLU A 65 -6.99 4.98 -5.32
N ILE A 66 -7.02 3.92 -6.14
CA ILE A 66 -8.26 3.24 -6.52
C ILE A 66 -8.20 1.75 -6.23
N TYR A 67 -9.36 1.18 -5.90
CA TYR A 67 -9.64 -0.25 -6.10
C TYR A 67 -10.67 -0.39 -7.22
N ALA A 68 -10.30 -1.10 -8.28
CA ALA A 68 -11.10 -1.21 -9.51
C ALA A 68 -10.85 -2.57 -10.18
N HIS A 69 -11.56 -2.82 -11.28
CA HIS A 69 -11.20 -3.88 -12.22
C HIS A 69 -10.41 -3.32 -13.39
N THR A 70 -9.40 -4.07 -13.86
CA THR A 70 -8.73 -3.80 -15.14
C THR A 70 -9.68 -4.06 -16.31
N LYS A 71 -9.25 -3.71 -17.53
CA LYS A 71 -9.99 -4.03 -18.75
C LYS A 71 -10.24 -5.54 -18.92
N ASP A 72 -9.33 -6.36 -18.38
CA ASP A 72 -9.39 -7.82 -18.44
C ASP A 72 -10.19 -8.43 -17.27
N GLY A 73 -10.84 -7.60 -16.45
CA GLY A 73 -11.70 -8.04 -15.34
C GLY A 73 -10.96 -8.43 -14.06
N LYS A 74 -9.64 -8.21 -13.99
CA LYS A 74 -8.84 -8.49 -12.80
C LYS A 74 -8.97 -7.39 -11.76
N ARG A 75 -8.92 -7.70 -10.47
CA ARG A 75 -8.89 -6.68 -9.42
C ARG A 75 -7.56 -5.95 -9.46
N ALA A 76 -7.60 -4.63 -9.28
CA ALA A 76 -6.42 -3.80 -9.24
C ALA A 76 -6.49 -2.76 -8.11
N GLU A 77 -5.39 -2.64 -7.38
CA GLU A 77 -5.07 -1.52 -6.50
C GLU A 77 -4.03 -0.64 -7.20
N VAL A 78 -4.38 0.62 -7.43
CA VAL A 78 -3.54 1.51 -8.24
C VAL A 78 -3.36 2.85 -7.57
N TYR A 79 -2.10 3.25 -7.42
CA TYR A 79 -1.68 4.54 -6.89
C TYR A 79 -1.24 5.45 -8.04
N PHE A 80 -1.79 6.65 -8.07
CA PHE A 80 -1.54 7.65 -9.10
C PHE A 80 -0.90 8.91 -8.51
N ASN A 81 0.03 9.48 -9.27
CA ASN A 81 0.48 10.84 -9.04
C ASN A 81 -0.68 11.81 -9.33
N PRO A 82 -1.13 12.59 -8.34
CA PRO A 82 -2.33 13.42 -8.48
C PRO A 82 -2.10 14.68 -9.33
N VAL A 83 -0.86 15.01 -9.68
CA VAL A 83 -0.52 16.18 -10.51
C VAL A 83 -0.66 15.86 -12.00
N ASN A 84 -0.20 14.68 -12.43
CA ASN A 84 -0.15 14.30 -13.85
C ASN A 84 -0.93 13.01 -14.18
N GLY A 85 -1.42 12.30 -13.17
CA GLY A 85 -2.18 11.06 -13.27
C GLY A 85 -1.33 9.83 -13.60
N ALA A 86 0.00 9.93 -13.60
CA ALA A 86 0.87 8.78 -13.85
C ALA A 86 0.65 7.68 -12.81
N ILE A 87 0.63 6.42 -13.27
CA ILE A 87 0.63 5.26 -12.37
C ILE A 87 1.99 5.22 -11.69
N VAL A 88 2.00 5.22 -10.36
CA VAL A 88 3.21 5.09 -9.54
C VAL A 88 3.35 3.64 -9.06
N GLN A 89 2.24 2.99 -8.73
CA GLN A 89 2.19 1.57 -8.38
C GLN A 89 0.87 0.97 -8.86
N ASN A 90 0.92 -0.27 -9.32
CA ASN A 90 -0.24 -1.02 -9.81
C ASN A 90 -0.09 -2.48 -9.40
N ASN A 91 -0.94 -2.92 -8.47
CA ASN A 91 -1.00 -4.28 -7.99
C ASN A 91 -2.25 -4.91 -8.59
N VAL A 92 -2.09 -6.01 -9.34
CA VAL A 92 -3.19 -6.70 -10.04
C VAL A 92 -3.22 -8.15 -9.57
N ASP A 93 -4.41 -8.62 -9.19
CA ASP A 93 -4.66 -10.00 -8.79
C ASP A 93 -4.92 -10.93 -9.99
#